data_AF-A0A5C8LN31-F1
#
_entry.id   AF-A0A5C8LN31-F1
#
_cell.length_a   1.000
_cell.length_b   1.000
_cell.length_c   1.000
_cell.angle_alpha   90.00
_cell.angle_beta   90.00
_cell.angle_gamma   90.00
#
_symmetry.space_group_name_H-M   'P 1'
#
loop_
_entity.id
_entity.type
_entity.pdbx_description
1 polymer ?
#
loop_
_entity_poly.entity_id
_entity_poly.type
_entity_poly.pdbx_seq_one_letter_code
_entity_poly.pdbx_strand_id
1 'polypeptide(L)'
;MSISISKEQLYQSRRVMLIGFLIGITAWEIPRILKYFLAEPILNKYVGLTITLVSLIGWCVWVFYLIKVIRFGKIMKQHPELNKALNDELFQFVRLKSFAVGFWVLLALQVILLLLSSFLDLPARAFPEISIFVAVIACLLAFLRIEKE
;
A
#
# COMPACT_ATOMS: atom_id res chain seq x y z
N MET A 1 -30.89 -19.02 5.02
CA MET A 1 -29.73 -19.83 4.58
C MET A 1 -28.48 -19.12 5.08
N SER A 2 -27.96 -19.49 6.26
CA SER A 2 -26.76 -18.86 6.83
C SER A 2 -25.54 -19.38 6.09
N ILE A 3 -24.89 -18.52 5.31
CA ILE A 3 -23.59 -18.85 4.71
C ILE A 3 -22.59 -18.89 5.88
N SER A 4 -22.20 -20.09 6.33
CA SER A 4 -21.13 -20.26 7.32
C SER A 4 -19.78 -20.02 6.64
N ILE A 5 -19.47 -18.76 6.36
CA ILE A 5 -18.12 -18.37 5.94
C ILE A 5 -17.19 -18.71 7.11
N SER A 6 -16.21 -19.59 6.88
CA SER A 6 -15.25 -19.94 7.93
C SER A 6 -14.35 -18.74 8.24
N LYS A 7 -13.87 -18.65 9.49
CA LYS A 7 -12.93 -17.57 9.87
C LYS A 7 -11.71 -17.54 8.94
N GLU A 8 -11.14 -18.71 8.65
CA GLU A 8 -10.01 -18.88 7.74
C GLU A 8 -10.26 -18.29 6.35
N GLN A 9 -11.46 -18.48 5.79
CA GLN A 9 -11.83 -17.89 4.50
C GLN A 9 -11.82 -16.35 4.54
N LEU A 10 -12.24 -15.76 5.66
CA LEU A 10 -12.19 -14.30 5.84
C LEU A 10 -10.75 -13.79 5.95
N TYR A 11 -9.90 -14.46 6.72
CA TYR A 11 -8.47 -14.14 6.80
C TYR A 11 -7.80 -14.24 5.43
N GLN A 12 -8.04 -15.32 4.70
CA GLN A 12 -7.48 -15.52 3.37
C GLN A 12 -7.97 -14.46 2.37
N SER A 13 -9.26 -14.15 2.39
CA SER A 13 -9.84 -13.09 1.54
C SER A 13 -9.21 -11.73 1.84
N ARG A 14 -9.09 -11.35 3.12
CA ARG A 14 -8.40 -10.12 3.55
C ARG A 14 -6.98 -10.09 3.04
N ARG A 15 -6.23 -11.18 3.24
CA ARG A 15 -4.83 -11.28 2.82
C ARG A 15 -4.67 -11.12 1.31
N VAL A 16 -5.50 -11.79 0.50
CA VAL A 16 -5.48 -11.62 -0.97
C VAL A 16 -5.79 -10.19 -1.37
N MET A 17 -6.76 -9.53 -0.71
CA MET A 17 -7.07 -8.13 -0.99
C MET A 17 -5.90 -7.18 -0.65
N LEU A 18 -5.24 -7.38 0.50
CA LEU A 18 -4.09 -6.57 0.90
C LEU A 18 -2.87 -6.78 -0.01
N ILE A 19 -2.60 -8.03 -0.42
CA ILE A 19 -1.54 -8.34 -1.38
C ILE A 19 -1.85 -7.71 -2.73
N GLY A 20 -3.08 -7.84 -3.23
CA GLY A 20 -3.50 -7.22 -4.48
C GLY A 20 -3.40 -5.69 -4.44
N PHE A 21 -3.76 -5.07 -3.32
CA PHE A 21 -3.59 -3.64 -3.09
C PHE A 21 -2.13 -3.22 -3.12
N LEU A 22 -1.25 -3.99 -2.45
CA LEU A 22 0.20 -3.76 -2.42
C LEU A 22 0.82 -3.86 -3.83
N ILE A 23 0.44 -4.88 -4.61
CA ILE A 23 0.91 -5.03 -6.00
C ILE A 23 0.42 -3.86 -6.86
N GLY A 24 -0.84 -3.46 -6.72
CA GLY A 24 -1.39 -2.33 -7.46
C GLY A 24 -0.66 -1.02 -7.15
N ILE A 25 -0.48 -0.68 -5.87
CA ILE A 25 0.17 0.58 -5.48
C ILE A 25 1.65 0.62 -5.88
N THR A 26 2.37 -0.51 -5.76
CA THR A 26 3.78 -0.61 -6.19
C THR A 26 3.91 -0.44 -7.71
N ALA A 27 3.09 -1.15 -8.49
CA ALA A 27 3.09 -1.04 -9.95
C ALA A 27 2.68 0.35 -10.45
N TRP A 28 1.85 1.08 -9.68
CA TRP A 28 1.44 2.43 -10.01
C TRP A 28 2.49 3.49 -9.64
N GLU A 29 2.96 3.49 -8.39
CA GLU A 29 3.76 4.59 -7.84
C GLU A 29 5.25 4.46 -8.16
N ILE A 30 5.82 3.25 -8.20
CA ILE A 30 7.27 3.09 -8.50
C ILE A 30 7.62 3.72 -9.85
N PRO A 31 6.91 3.42 -10.96
CA PRO A 31 7.25 3.99 -12.26
C PRO A 31 7.06 5.51 -12.29
N ARG A 32 6.11 6.06 -11.50
CA ARG A 32 5.90 7.51 -11.39
C ARG A 32 7.03 8.19 -10.62
N ILE A 33 7.42 7.64 -9.47
CA ILE A 33 8.52 8.16 -8.66
C ILE A 33 9.83 8.11 -9.45
N LEU A 34 10.10 7.01 -10.17
CA LEU A 34 11.30 6.87 -11.00
C LEU A 34 11.42 7.98 -12.06
N LYS A 35 10.32 8.48 -12.61
CA LYS A 35 10.35 9.58 -13.59
C LYS A 35 10.94 10.87 -13.02
N TYR A 36 10.94 11.10 -11.72
CA TYR A 36 11.59 12.27 -11.13
C TYR A 36 13.12 12.19 -11.13
N PHE A 37 13.66 10.97 -11.15
CA PHE A 37 15.11 10.72 -11.07
C PHE A 37 15.73 10.41 -12.43
N LEU A 38 14.92 9.96 -13.39
CA LEU A 38 15.37 9.69 -14.75
C LEU A 38 15.32 10.98 -15.58
N ALA A 39 16.48 11.44 -16.06
CA ALA A 39 16.57 12.62 -16.91
C ALA A 39 15.83 12.40 -18.25
N GLU A 40 15.09 13.42 -18.72
CA GLU A 40 14.41 13.45 -20.02
C GLU A 40 15.23 12.91 -21.22
N PRO A 41 16.55 13.19 -21.38
CA PRO A 41 17.33 12.62 -22.47
C PRO A 41 17.56 11.10 -22.39
N ILE A 42 17.43 10.49 -21.20
CA ILE A 42 17.60 9.04 -20.97
C ILE A 42 16.30 8.29 -21.30
N LEU A 43 15.16 8.96 -21.16
CA LEU A 43 13.84 8.42 -21.45
C LEU A 43 13.52 8.52 -22.95
N ASN A 44 13.98 7.53 -23.72
CA ASN A 44 13.47 7.34 -25.08
C ASN A 44 11.92 7.27 -25.04
N LYS A 45 11.25 7.88 -26.04
CA LYS A 45 9.78 7.92 -26.19
C LYS A 45 9.10 6.58 -25.93
N TYR A 46 9.72 5.46 -26.34
CA TYR A 46 9.19 4.12 -26.11
C TYR A 46 9.27 3.68 -24.63
N VAL A 47 10.34 4.05 -23.92
CA VAL A 47 10.50 3.77 -22.49
C VAL A 47 9.51 4.62 -21.68
N GLY A 48 9.32 5.89 -22.03
CA GLY A 48 8.33 6.74 -21.40
C GLY A 48 6.90 6.20 -21.56
N LEU A 49 6.57 5.67 -22.74
CA LEU A 49 5.25 5.07 -23.02
C LEU A 49 5.04 3.77 -22.21
N THR A 50 6.01 2.88 -22.17
CA THR A 50 5.92 1.63 -21.40
C THR A 50 5.75 1.87 -19.90
N ILE A 51 6.54 2.78 -19.31
CA ILE A 51 6.40 3.20 -17.90
C ILE A 51 5.01 3.75 -17.63
N THR A 52 4.46 4.54 -18.56
CA THR A 52 3.11 5.12 -18.42
C THR A 52 2.02 4.04 -18.49
N LEU A 53 2.14 3.07 -19.39
CA LEU A 53 1.20 1.96 -19.49
C LEU A 53 1.24 1.06 -18.25
N VAL A 54 2.43 0.72 -17.75
CA VAL A 54 2.59 -0.05 -16.50
C VAL A 54 1.97 0.70 -15.32
N SER A 55 2.25 1.99 -15.19
CA SER A 55 1.67 2.85 -14.17
C SER A 55 0.13 2.87 -14.25
N LEU A 56 -0.44 2.92 -15.45
CA LEU A 56 -1.89 2.93 -15.65
C LEU A 56 -2.53 1.60 -15.26
N ILE A 57 -1.93 0.48 -15.65
CA ILE A 57 -2.38 -0.86 -15.26
C ILE A 57 -2.31 -1.02 -13.73
N GLY A 58 -1.20 -0.59 -13.12
CA GLY A 58 -1.02 -0.57 -11.68
C GLY A 58 -2.13 0.21 -10.98
N TRP A 59 -2.46 1.40 -11.50
CA TRP A 59 -3.55 2.22 -10.97
C TRP A 59 -4.90 1.51 -11.05
N CYS A 60 -5.23 0.89 -12.19
CA CYS A 60 -6.47 0.12 -12.34
C CYS A 60 -6.56 -1.04 -11.32
N VAL A 61 -5.47 -1.79 -11.14
CA VAL A 61 -5.37 -2.88 -10.15
C VAL A 61 -5.55 -2.33 -8.73
N TRP A 62 -4.87 -1.24 -8.41
CA TRP A 62 -4.97 -0.58 -7.11
C TRP A 62 -6.41 -0.13 -6.81
N VAL A 63 -7.06 0.57 -7.73
CA VAL A 63 -8.45 1.02 -7.58
C VAL A 63 -9.39 -0.17 -7.38
N PHE A 64 -9.23 -1.24 -8.16
CA PHE A 64 -10.03 -2.44 -8.02
C PHE A 64 -9.93 -3.05 -6.60
N TYR A 65 -8.71 -3.19 -6.08
CA TYR A 65 -8.52 -3.73 -4.73
C TYR A 65 -8.92 -2.75 -3.62
N LEU A 66 -8.76 -1.44 -3.82
CA LEU A 66 -9.26 -0.41 -2.90
C LEU A 66 -10.79 -0.52 -2.76
N ILE A 67 -11.52 -0.64 -3.87
CA ILE A 67 -12.97 -0.84 -3.87
C ILE A 67 -13.33 -2.12 -3.13
N LYS A 68 -12.59 -3.22 -3.34
CA LYS A 68 -12.80 -4.48 -2.61
C LYS A 68 -12.60 -4.32 -1.11
N VAL A 69 -11.53 -3.65 -0.67
CA VAL A 69 -11.26 -3.38 0.76
C VAL A 69 -12.40 -2.54 1.39
N ILE A 70 -12.85 -1.49 0.70
CA ILE A 70 -13.96 -0.65 1.18
C ILE A 70 -15.26 -1.48 1.29
N ARG A 71 -15.57 -2.28 0.27
CA ARG A 71 -16.76 -3.15 0.28
C ARG A 71 -16.67 -4.20 1.40
N PHE A 72 -15.51 -4.81 1.58
CA PHE A 72 -15.27 -5.75 2.67
C PHE A 72 -15.51 -5.10 4.03
N GLY A 73 -14.97 -3.91 4.26
CA GLY A 73 -15.22 -3.15 5.49
C GLY A 73 -16.70 -2.82 5.72
N LYS A 74 -17.45 -2.50 4.66
CA LYS A 74 -18.90 -2.29 4.74
C LYS A 74 -19.65 -3.57 5.11
N ILE A 75 -19.31 -4.71 4.48
CA ILE A 75 -19.92 -6.01 4.78
C ILE A 75 -19.64 -6.41 6.23
N MET A 76 -18.40 -6.24 6.71
CA MET A 76 -18.07 -6.54 8.11
C MET A 76 -18.88 -5.68 9.08
N LYS A 77 -19.10 -4.39 8.80
CA LYS A 77 -19.97 -3.54 9.63
C LYS A 77 -21.43 -4.00 9.68
N GLN A 78 -21.94 -4.62 8.62
CA GLN A 78 -23.31 -5.17 8.56
C GLN A 78 -23.46 -6.48 9.33
N HIS A 79 -22.35 -7.18 9.63
CA HIS A 79 -22.34 -8.44 10.37
C HIS A 79 -21.46 -8.34 11.63
N PRO A 80 -21.98 -7.78 12.75
CA PRO A 80 -21.20 -7.51 13.95
C PRO A 80 -20.52 -8.73 14.56
N GLU A 81 -21.15 -9.91 14.47
CA GLU A 81 -20.60 -11.15 15.00
C GLU A 81 -19.34 -11.59 14.23
N LEU A 82 -19.38 -11.53 12.91
CA LEU A 82 -18.21 -11.80 12.05
C LEU A 82 -17.13 -10.74 12.26
N ASN A 83 -17.52 -9.48 12.44
CA ASN A 83 -16.59 -8.38 12.70
C ASN A 83 -15.87 -8.51 14.04
N LYS A 84 -16.56 -8.97 15.09
CA LYS A 84 -15.94 -9.28 16.40
C LYS A 84 -15.00 -10.47 16.29
N ALA A 85 -15.39 -11.50 15.56
CA ALA A 85 -14.58 -12.68 15.34
C ALA A 85 -13.28 -12.39 14.56
N LEU A 86 -13.30 -11.38 13.67
CA LEU A 86 -12.16 -11.00 12.82
C LEU A 86 -11.29 -9.88 13.41
N ASN A 87 -11.85 -9.03 14.27
CA ASN A 87 -11.14 -7.96 15.00
C ASN A 87 -10.94 -8.34 16.47
N ASP A 88 -10.31 -9.49 16.67
CA ASP A 88 -9.85 -9.91 17.99
C ASP A 88 -8.68 -9.03 18.49
N GLU A 89 -8.25 -9.30 19.72
CA GLU A 89 -7.12 -8.60 20.35
C GLU A 89 -5.84 -8.75 19.52
N LEU A 90 -5.63 -9.92 18.92
CA LEU A 90 -4.50 -10.18 18.05
C LEU A 90 -4.52 -9.24 16.84
N PHE A 91 -5.63 -9.12 16.12
CA PHE A 91 -5.75 -8.22 14.99
C PHE A 91 -5.48 -6.76 15.37
N GLN A 92 -6.00 -6.31 16.52
CA GLN A 92 -5.76 -4.96 17.01
C GLN A 92 -4.28 -4.73 17.32
N PHE A 93 -3.63 -5.70 17.96
CA PHE A 93 -2.19 -5.68 18.23
C PHE A 93 -1.36 -5.65 16.95
N VAL A 94 -1.66 -6.51 15.97
CA VAL A 94 -0.98 -6.53 14.67
C VAL A 94 -1.14 -5.19 13.96
N ARG A 95 -2.36 -4.62 13.94
CA ARG A 95 -2.61 -3.31 13.33
C ARG A 95 -1.80 -2.20 13.99
N LEU A 96 -1.77 -2.16 15.32
CA LEU A 96 -1.02 -1.15 16.07
C LEU A 96 0.49 -1.27 15.80
N LYS A 97 1.04 -2.49 15.89
CA LYS A 97 2.45 -2.75 15.64
C LYS A 97 2.86 -2.40 14.20
N SER A 98 2.01 -2.72 13.23
CA SER A 98 2.24 -2.39 11.82
C SER A 98 2.22 -0.88 11.56
N PHE A 99 1.30 -0.17 12.20
CA PHE A 99 1.25 1.29 12.15
C PHE A 99 2.49 1.93 12.78
N ALA A 100 2.94 1.40 13.92
CA ALA A 100 4.18 1.86 14.56
C ALA A 100 5.39 1.66 13.65
N VAL A 101 5.52 0.51 12.98
CA VAL A 101 6.57 0.29 11.98
C VAL A 101 6.49 1.31 10.85
N GLY A 102 5.32 1.52 10.26
CA GLY A 102 5.14 2.51 9.19
C GLY A 102 5.47 3.93 9.63
N PHE A 103 5.10 4.31 10.86
CA PHE A 103 5.44 5.60 11.46
C PHE A 103 6.95 5.80 11.58
N TRP A 104 7.67 4.84 12.16
CA TRP A 104 9.12 4.93 12.31
C TRP A 104 9.85 4.94 10.97
N VAL A 105 9.40 4.13 10.01
CA VAL A 105 9.96 4.13 8.65
C VAL A 105 9.72 5.47 7.97
N LEU A 106 8.51 6.05 8.10
CA LEU A 106 8.20 7.36 7.54
C LEU A 106 9.05 8.47 8.17
N LEU A 107 9.23 8.48 9.50
CA LEU A 107 10.09 9.45 10.17
C LEU A 107 11.54 9.35 9.69
N ALA A 108 12.09 8.14 9.62
CA ALA A 108 13.44 7.92 9.10
C ALA A 108 13.56 8.41 7.65
N LEU A 109 12.54 8.14 6.82
CA LEU A 109 12.48 8.63 5.45
C LEU A 109 12.45 10.15 5.38
N GLN A 110 11.67 10.85 6.22
CA GLN A 110 11.64 12.31 6.23
C GLN A 110 13.01 12.91 6.52
N VAL A 111 13.73 12.34 7.49
CA VAL A 111 15.10 12.76 7.81
C VAL A 111 16.03 12.57 6.60
N ILE A 112 15.93 11.42 5.92
CA ILE A 112 16.72 11.12 4.72
C ILE A 112 16.39 12.10 3.57
N LEU A 113 15.11 12.33 3.29
CA LEU A 113 14.68 13.24 2.22
C LEU A 113 15.11 14.69 2.50
N LEU A 114 15.05 15.14 3.75
CA LEU A 114 15.50 16.47 4.17
C LEU A 114 17.03 16.62 4.05
N LEU A 115 17.79 15.57 4.38
CA LEU A 115 19.23 15.58 4.15
C LEU A 115 19.54 15.61 2.65
N LEU A 116 18.86 14.78 1.86
CA LEU A 116 19.04 14.72 0.41
C LEU A 116 18.67 16.03 -0.29
N SER A 117 17.66 16.77 0.20
CA SER A 117 17.29 18.06 -0.37
C SER A 117 18.39 19.13 -0.22
N SER A 118 19.38 18.91 0.64
CA SER A 118 20.55 19.79 0.75
C SER A 118 21.59 19.54 -0.34
N PHE A 119 21.52 18.40 -1.04
CA PHE A 119 22.48 17.99 -2.07
C PHE A 119 21.86 17.88 -3.46
N LEU A 120 20.55 17.63 -3.57
CA LEU A 120 19.82 17.39 -4.80
C LEU A 120 18.61 18.32 -4.90
N ASP A 121 18.46 18.97 -6.05
CA ASP A 121 17.24 19.72 -6.41
C ASP A 121 16.11 18.75 -6.76
N LEU A 122 15.47 18.21 -5.72
CA LEU A 122 14.30 17.35 -5.88
C LEU A 122 13.04 18.18 -6.14
N PRO A 123 12.18 17.78 -7.09
CA PRO A 123 10.90 18.45 -7.30
C PRO A 123 10.07 18.42 -6.02
N ALA A 124 9.49 19.57 -5.64
CA ALA A 124 8.65 19.67 -4.44
C ALA A 124 7.49 18.65 -4.38
N ARG A 125 7.02 18.19 -5.56
CA ARG A 125 5.98 17.15 -5.69
C ARG A 125 6.48 15.74 -5.34
N ALA A 126 7.77 15.45 -5.48
CA ALA A 126 8.33 14.12 -5.20
C ALA A 126 8.29 13.78 -3.71
N PHE A 127 8.50 14.77 -2.83
CA PHE A 127 8.50 14.58 -1.38
C PHE A 127 7.22 13.92 -0.85
N PRO A 128 6.01 14.50 -1.04
CA PRO A 128 4.79 13.89 -0.54
C PRO A 128 4.47 12.55 -1.22
N GLU A 129 4.76 12.41 -2.52
CA GLU A 129 4.50 11.15 -3.25
C GLU A 129 5.34 9.99 -2.69
N ILE A 130 6.65 10.18 -2.53
CA ILE A 130 7.54 9.18 -1.92
C ILE A 130 7.14 8.89 -0.47
N SER A 131 6.78 9.93 0.28
CA SER A 131 6.39 9.80 1.69
C SER A 131 5.15 8.94 1.87
N ILE A 132 4.09 9.23 1.12
CA ILE A 132 2.84 8.48 1.15
C ILE A 132 3.08 7.04 0.70
N PHE A 133 3.82 6.86 -0.40
CA PHE A 133 4.14 5.55 -0.95
C PHE A 133 4.85 4.65 0.06
N VAL A 134 5.95 5.14 0.65
CA VAL A 134 6.74 4.37 1.62
C VAL A 134 5.95 4.10 2.89
N ALA A 135 5.21 5.08 3.41
CA ALA A 135 4.39 4.89 4.61
C ALA A 135 3.33 3.79 4.42
N VAL A 136 2.61 3.82 3.29
CA VAL A 136 1.57 2.84 2.98
C VAL A 136 2.18 1.44 2.80
N ILE A 137 3.27 1.32 2.05
CA ILE A 137 3.94 0.03 1.84
C ILE A 137 4.52 -0.52 3.14
N ALA A 138 5.18 0.30 3.94
CA ALA A 138 5.76 -0.13 5.21
C ALA A 138 4.69 -0.68 6.16
N CYS A 139 3.56 0.03 6.29
CA CYS A 139 2.40 -0.44 7.06
C CYS A 139 1.87 -1.79 6.53
N LEU A 140 1.68 -1.92 5.21
CA LEU A 140 1.12 -3.12 4.61
C LEU A 140 2.06 -4.33 4.71
N LEU A 141 3.34 -4.14 4.44
CA LEU A 141 4.36 -5.19 4.55
C LEU A 141 4.52 -5.64 6.00
N ALA A 142 4.55 -4.69 6.96
CA ALA A 142 4.59 -5.02 8.37
C ALA A 142 3.35 -5.84 8.78
N PHE A 143 2.16 -5.40 8.35
CA PHE A 143 0.91 -6.11 8.63
C PHE A 143 0.92 -7.54 8.09
N LEU A 144 1.25 -7.71 6.81
CA LEU A 144 1.28 -9.02 6.15
C LEU A 144 2.36 -9.95 6.72
N ARG A 145 3.45 -9.41 7.25
CA ARG A 145 4.52 -10.18 7.89
C ARG A 145 4.10 -10.64 9.27
N ILE A 146 3.61 -9.73 10.11
CA ILE A 146 3.24 -10.03 11.50
C ILE A 146 2.00 -10.93 11.55
N GLU A 147 1.03 -10.77 10.63
CA GLU A 147 -0.15 -11.64 10.55
C GLU A 147 0.19 -13.10 10.20
N LYS A 148 1.38 -13.36 9.64
CA LYS A 148 1.85 -14.71 9.31
C LYS A 148 2.54 -15.41 10.50
N GLU A 149 3.04 -14.63 11.46
CA GLU A 149 3.72 -15.12 12.67
C GLU A 149 2.69 -15.57 13.72
#